data_AF-A0A1I8J8H9-F1
#
_entry.id   AF-A0A1I8J8H9-F1
#
_cell.length_a   1.000
_cell.length_b   1.000
_cell.length_c   1.000
_cell.angle_alpha   90.00
_cell.angle_beta   90.00
_cell.angle_gamma   90.00
#
_symmetry.space_group_name_H-M   'P 1'
#
loop_
_entity.id
_entity.type
_entity.pdbx_description
1 polymer ?
#
loop_
_entity_poly.entity_id
_entity_poly.type
_entity_poly.pdbx_seq_one_letter_code
_entity_poly.pdbx_strand_id
1 'polypeptide(L)'
;MNYLNRNGSPMLHFDTEVPLDQDTHKKIVAEYEKQSQTRSPFQIGSVELISQRIGKLDRKLKEFTPDDVSKESLFVDDIDVRANMSVKDIVTDFGLPNSERVKKIEKISMQKKTSNFYSSPKGAQNDRPQFVELCQFPGYNQRELTPLPCGVQPVDILIRVMAAQPGRFSSQYKAQLDRCFLSEASKAVLQDAFWHHFLDHYGQDYDKPEMPRFYNRIAHNYSQMLFMIKVEHFRDAFLKSYPSLLSQAVYSAYCNAFPHSFSKFQAEFKEGIVCLVHRWLTGLQPRCRLWLDWNKDALEPSVIRHREELLKAESEKKGDTQAT
;
A
#
# COMPACT_ATOMS: atom_id res chain seq x y z
N MET A 1 -1.84 -20.56 42.68
CA MET A 1 -1.59 -20.70 41.23
C MET A 1 -1.14 -19.35 40.73
N ASN A 2 0.13 -19.23 40.35
CA ASN A 2 0.74 -17.96 39.96
C ASN A 2 0.68 -17.85 38.44
N TYR A 3 0.02 -16.83 37.92
CA TYR A 3 -0.13 -16.57 36.49
C TYR A 3 0.85 -15.47 36.08
N LEU A 4 1.62 -15.71 35.00
CA LEU A 4 2.53 -14.71 34.44
C LEU A 4 1.75 -13.84 33.45
N ASN A 5 1.57 -12.58 33.79
CA ASN A 5 0.99 -11.57 32.91
C ASN A 5 2.12 -10.82 32.21
N ARG A 6 2.15 -10.82 30.87
CA ARG A 6 3.18 -10.12 30.10
C ARG A 6 2.57 -8.98 29.31
N ASN A 7 3.13 -7.80 29.54
CA ASN A 7 2.94 -6.52 28.85
C ASN A 7 1.66 -5.75 29.20
N GLY A 8 1.81 -4.99 30.28
CA GLY A 8 0.99 -3.84 30.61
C GLY A 8 1.64 -3.12 31.78
N SER A 9 2.94 -2.83 31.72
CA SER A 9 3.47 -1.77 32.58
C SER A 9 2.74 -0.51 32.18
N PRO A 10 1.93 0.12 33.05
CA PRO A 10 1.54 1.49 32.80
C PRO A 10 2.85 2.27 32.79
N MET A 11 3.20 2.82 31.63
CA MET A 11 4.28 3.78 31.53
C MET A 11 3.77 5.03 32.27
N LEU A 12 3.93 5.02 33.59
CA LEU A 12 3.65 6.15 34.44
C LEU A 12 4.78 7.16 34.23
N HIS A 13 4.41 8.41 33.93
CA HIS A 13 5.33 9.51 33.80
C HIS A 13 6.28 9.55 35.01
N PHE A 14 7.58 9.57 34.74
CA PHE A 14 8.60 9.80 35.75
C PHE A 14 8.54 11.27 36.20
N ASP A 15 7.62 11.60 37.10
CA ASP A 15 7.83 12.76 37.96
C ASP A 15 8.92 12.39 38.96
N THR A 16 10.11 12.92 38.67
CA THR A 16 11.35 12.59 39.35
C THR A 16 11.44 13.41 40.63
N GLU A 17 10.59 13.13 41.61
CA GLU A 17 10.76 13.64 42.96
C GLU A 17 10.67 12.47 43.95
N VAL A 18 11.84 12.10 44.47
CA VAL A 18 11.98 11.08 45.52
C VAL A 18 11.45 11.69 46.82
N PRO A 19 10.37 11.15 47.42
CA PRO A 19 9.93 11.62 48.73
C PRO A 19 10.99 11.30 49.78
N LEU A 20 11.44 12.30 50.54
CA LEU A 20 12.51 12.13 51.55
C LEU A 20 12.11 11.25 52.75
N ASP A 21 10.82 10.94 52.92
CA ASP A 21 10.31 10.26 54.11
C ASP A 21 9.97 8.78 53.87
N GLN A 22 10.52 7.91 54.71
CA GLN A 22 10.47 6.46 54.57
C GLN A 22 9.05 5.90 54.75
N ASP A 23 8.18 6.59 55.49
CA ASP A 23 6.80 6.19 55.73
C ASP A 23 5.88 6.55 54.55
N THR A 24 6.14 7.65 53.85
CA THR A 24 5.42 7.96 52.59
C THR A 24 5.73 6.95 51.49
N HIS A 25 6.99 6.53 51.37
CA HIS A 25 7.38 5.50 50.40
C HIS A 25 6.69 4.15 50.66
N LYS A 26 6.59 3.72 51.93
CA LYS A 26 5.90 2.48 52.30
C LYS A 26 4.41 2.52 51.98
N LYS A 27 3.73 3.65 52.20
CA LYS A 27 2.32 3.82 51.87
C LYS A 27 2.06 3.76 50.37
N ILE A 28 2.93 4.38 49.58
CA ILE A 28 2.86 4.35 48.11
C ILE A 28 3.05 2.91 47.58
N VAL A 29 4.02 2.17 48.10
CA VAL A 29 4.25 0.76 47.72
C VAL A 29 3.03 -0.11 48.07
N ALA A 30 2.45 0.06 49.26
CA ALA A 30 1.26 -0.70 49.67
C ALA A 30 0.02 -0.38 48.80
N GLU A 31 -0.14 0.87 48.36
CA GLU A 31 -1.20 1.29 47.45
C GLU A 31 -1.03 0.65 46.06
N TYR A 32 0.21 0.60 45.53
CA TYR A 32 0.53 -0.07 44.27
C TYR A 32 0.31 -1.58 44.32
N GLU A 33 0.67 -2.23 45.42
CA GLU A 33 0.39 -3.66 45.61
C GLU A 33 -1.11 -3.94 45.60
N LYS A 34 -1.92 -3.06 46.21
CA LYS A 34 -3.37 -3.19 46.24
C LYS A 34 -4.01 -2.99 44.86
N GLN A 35 -3.49 -2.07 44.05
CA GLN A 35 -3.93 -1.83 42.67
C GLN A 35 -3.47 -2.93 41.69
N SER A 36 -2.40 -3.67 42.00
CA SER A 36 -1.97 -4.82 41.20
C SER A 36 -2.89 -6.06 41.33
N GLN A 37 -3.70 -6.10 42.40
CA GLN A 37 -4.59 -7.22 42.72
C GLN A 37 -6.00 -7.08 42.13
N THR A 38 -6.36 -5.92 41.58
CA THR A 38 -7.63 -5.74 40.85
C THR A 38 -7.53 -6.36 39.45
N ARG A 39 -8.41 -7.33 39.18
CA ARG A 39 -8.41 -8.18 37.99
C ARG A 39 -8.48 -7.37 36.67
N SER A 40 -7.58 -7.70 35.75
CA SER A 40 -7.63 -7.29 34.33
C SER A 40 -8.44 -8.29 33.48
N PRO A 41 -9.03 -7.87 32.34
CA PRO A 41 -10.12 -8.60 31.66
C PRO A 41 -9.69 -9.79 30.76
N PHE A 42 -8.42 -10.22 30.77
CA PHE A 42 -7.98 -11.33 29.92
C PHE A 42 -7.17 -12.37 30.69
N GLN A 43 -7.68 -13.61 30.70
CA GLN A 43 -7.17 -14.72 31.48
C GLN A 43 -6.28 -15.60 30.59
N ILE A 44 -4.95 -15.45 30.71
CA ILE A 44 -3.98 -16.34 30.06
C ILE A 44 -3.64 -17.46 31.06
N GLY A 45 -3.68 -18.71 30.60
CA GLY A 45 -3.58 -19.91 31.43
C GLY A 45 -2.30 -20.03 32.26
N SER A 46 -2.21 -21.08 33.09
CA SER A 46 -1.08 -21.26 34.03
C SER A 46 0.28 -21.33 33.34
N VAL A 47 1.34 -20.97 34.07
CA VAL A 47 2.72 -21.01 33.59
C VAL A 47 3.11 -22.40 33.07
N GLU A 48 2.74 -23.46 33.79
CA GLU A 48 2.89 -24.85 33.30
C GLU A 48 2.31 -25.07 31.91
N LEU A 49 1.11 -24.53 31.66
CA LEU A 49 0.41 -24.70 30.39
C LEU A 49 1.13 -23.96 29.25
N ILE A 50 1.70 -22.79 29.55
CA ILE A 50 2.51 -22.01 28.60
C ILE A 50 3.82 -22.74 28.30
N SER A 51 4.53 -23.23 29.32
CA SER A 51 5.76 -24.01 29.15
C SER A 51 5.53 -25.27 28.31
N GLN A 52 4.41 -25.95 28.54
CA GLN A 52 4.02 -27.11 27.73
C GLN A 52 3.70 -26.71 26.28
N ARG A 53 3.06 -25.54 26.07
CA ARG A 53 2.77 -25.01 24.73
C ARG A 53 4.06 -24.65 23.98
N ILE A 54 5.02 -24.02 24.66
CA ILE A 54 6.33 -23.66 24.11
C ILE A 54 7.06 -24.93 23.68
N GLY A 55 7.14 -25.96 24.53
CA GLY A 55 7.80 -27.22 24.17
C GLY A 55 7.17 -27.92 22.96
N LYS A 56 5.83 -27.88 22.82
CA LYS A 56 5.15 -28.41 21.64
C LYS A 56 5.46 -27.64 20.36
N LEU A 57 5.59 -26.32 20.45
CA LEU A 57 5.94 -25.46 19.31
C LEU A 57 7.41 -25.62 18.92
N ASP A 58 8.31 -25.75 19.89
CA ASP A 58 9.74 -25.92 19.67
C ASP A 58 10.06 -27.26 18.98
N ARG A 59 9.35 -28.33 19.36
CA ARG A 59 9.43 -29.62 18.67
C ARG A 59 8.90 -29.57 17.24
N LYS A 60 7.81 -28.84 17.01
CA LYS A 60 7.31 -28.59 15.64
C LYS A 60 8.31 -27.78 14.82
N LEU A 61 8.96 -26.79 15.41
CA LEU A 61 9.96 -25.98 14.71
C LEU A 61 11.14 -26.84 14.24
N LYS A 62 11.59 -27.79 15.07
CA LYS A 62 12.65 -28.74 14.72
C LYS A 62 12.28 -29.69 13.58
N GLU A 63 11.02 -30.07 13.41
CA GLU A 63 10.56 -30.83 12.24
C GLU A 63 10.67 -30.04 10.92
N PHE A 64 10.71 -28.70 10.98
CA PHE A 64 10.81 -27.83 9.79
C PHE A 64 12.21 -27.27 9.54
N THR A 65 13.19 -27.54 10.40
CA THR A 65 14.59 -27.18 10.19
C THR A 65 15.38 -28.41 9.73
N PRO A 66 15.83 -28.49 8.47
CA PRO A 66 16.74 -29.55 8.03
C PRO A 66 18.07 -29.46 8.79
N ASP A 67 18.62 -30.60 9.21
CA ASP A 67 19.82 -30.72 10.05
C ASP A 67 21.16 -30.32 9.38
N ASP A 68 21.17 -29.76 8.16
CA ASP A 68 22.39 -29.38 7.43
C ASP A 68 22.44 -27.89 7.07
N VAL A 69 22.61 -27.04 8.08
CA VAL A 69 23.21 -25.71 7.86
C VAL A 69 24.58 -25.69 8.54
N SER A 70 25.51 -26.41 7.93
CA SER A 70 26.93 -26.24 8.17
C SER A 70 27.31 -24.80 7.86
N LYS A 71 28.05 -24.20 8.80
CA LYS A 71 28.63 -22.86 8.73
C LYS A 71 29.63 -22.80 7.57
N GLU A 72 29.18 -22.40 6.39
CA GLU A 72 30.09 -21.98 5.32
C GLU A 72 30.04 -20.45 5.21
N SER A 73 31.22 -19.88 5.34
CA SER A 73 31.57 -18.45 5.30
C SER A 73 30.79 -17.60 4.31
N LEU A 74 30.13 -16.56 4.84
CA LEU A 74 29.73 -15.36 4.07
C LEU A 74 30.97 -14.49 3.81
N PHE A 75 31.81 -14.90 2.87
CA PHE A 75 32.70 -14.01 2.13
C PHE A 75 32.34 -14.16 0.66
N VAL A 76 31.73 -13.12 0.09
CA VAL A 76 31.56 -13.01 -1.35
C VAL A 76 32.52 -11.92 -1.79
N ASP A 77 33.71 -12.35 -2.21
CA ASP A 77 34.63 -11.52 -2.97
C ASP A 77 34.01 -11.20 -4.35
N ASP A 78 34.41 -10.04 -4.87
CA ASP A 78 34.02 -9.41 -6.13
C ASP A 78 33.55 -10.36 -7.25
N ILE A 79 32.28 -10.21 -7.65
CA ILE A 79 31.79 -10.77 -8.93
C ILE A 79 31.58 -9.63 -9.92
N ASP A 80 32.53 -9.62 -10.84
CA ASP A 80 32.65 -8.77 -12.01
C ASP A 80 31.38 -8.80 -12.89
N VAL A 81 31.06 -7.62 -13.44
CA VAL A 81 29.87 -7.38 -14.24
C VAL A 81 30.06 -8.01 -15.61
N ARG A 82 29.27 -9.06 -15.91
CA ARG A 82 29.02 -9.42 -17.31
C ARG A 82 27.53 -9.53 -17.61
N ALA A 83 27.08 -8.51 -18.33
CA ALA A 83 25.78 -8.46 -18.99
C ALA A 83 25.64 -9.67 -19.94
N ASN A 84 24.48 -10.33 -19.83
CA ASN A 84 23.82 -11.26 -20.75
C ASN A 84 23.49 -12.60 -20.08
N MET A 85 22.36 -12.64 -19.38
CA MET A 85 21.69 -13.90 -19.05
C MET A 85 20.22 -13.84 -19.44
N SER A 86 19.76 -14.91 -20.08
CA SER A 86 18.41 -15.10 -20.58
C SER A 86 17.44 -15.31 -19.41
N VAL A 87 16.20 -14.83 -19.56
CA VAL A 87 15.13 -14.88 -18.54
C VAL A 87 14.82 -16.32 -18.05
N LYS A 88 15.24 -17.35 -18.80
CA LYS A 88 15.04 -18.75 -18.43
C LYS A 88 15.98 -19.25 -17.33
N ASP A 89 17.11 -18.59 -17.10
CA ASP A 89 18.14 -19.06 -16.17
C ASP A 89 17.96 -18.52 -14.72
N ILE A 90 17.00 -17.62 -14.49
CA ILE A 90 16.74 -17.00 -13.17
C ILE A 90 15.90 -17.92 -12.26
N VAL A 91 15.19 -18.90 -12.81
CA VAL A 91 14.19 -19.70 -12.07
C VAL A 91 14.81 -20.87 -11.29
N THR A 92 16.07 -21.22 -11.53
CA THR A 92 16.68 -22.43 -10.93
C THR A 92 17.63 -22.21 -9.77
N ASP A 93 17.98 -20.97 -9.39
CA ASP A 93 19.11 -20.71 -8.47
C ASP A 93 18.73 -20.39 -7.02
N PHE A 94 17.44 -20.40 -6.67
CA PHE A 94 17.00 -20.25 -5.27
C PHE A 94 16.37 -21.56 -4.80
N GLY A 95 17.21 -22.44 -4.26
CA GLY A 95 16.83 -23.73 -3.65
C GLY A 95 15.91 -23.58 -2.42
N LEU A 96 14.68 -23.13 -2.63
CA LEU A 96 13.61 -23.18 -1.65
C LEU A 96 12.77 -24.45 -1.84
N PRO A 97 12.42 -25.18 -0.75
CA PRO A 97 11.55 -26.34 -0.85
C PRO A 97 10.15 -25.96 -1.33
N ASN A 98 9.69 -26.69 -2.35
CA ASN A 98 8.42 -26.56 -3.05
C ASN A 98 7.20 -26.65 -2.11
N SER A 99 6.75 -25.52 -1.57
CA SER A 99 5.49 -25.42 -0.81
C SER A 99 4.27 -25.43 -1.75
N GLU A 100 3.23 -26.19 -1.41
CA GLU A 100 1.97 -26.26 -2.18
C GLU A 100 1.26 -24.90 -2.37
N ARG A 101 1.54 -23.92 -1.48
CA ARG A 101 1.04 -22.54 -1.62
C ARG A 101 1.66 -21.82 -2.82
N VAL A 102 2.92 -22.10 -3.15
CA VAL A 102 3.65 -21.48 -4.26
C VAL A 102 3.19 -22.04 -5.62
N LYS A 103 2.87 -23.34 -5.67
CA LYS A 103 2.32 -24.00 -6.88
C LYS A 103 0.98 -23.40 -7.36
N LYS A 104 0.22 -22.76 -6.46
CA LYS A 104 -1.03 -22.07 -6.81
C LYS A 104 -0.79 -20.66 -7.37
N ILE A 105 0.37 -20.08 -7.13
CA ILE A 105 0.81 -18.74 -7.57
C ILE A 105 1.58 -18.82 -8.90
N GLU A 106 2.37 -19.88 -9.13
CA GLU A 106 3.15 -20.06 -10.37
C GLU A 106 2.29 -20.25 -11.63
N LYS A 107 1.00 -20.61 -11.49
CA LYS A 107 0.05 -20.65 -12.61
C LYS A 107 -0.42 -19.26 -13.07
N ILE A 108 0.07 -18.18 -12.48
CA ILE A 108 -0.26 -16.78 -12.81
C ILE A 108 0.77 -16.22 -13.83
N SER A 109 1.23 -17.04 -14.78
CA SER A 109 2.05 -16.57 -15.90
C SER A 109 1.15 -15.96 -16.98
N MET A 110 1.37 -14.67 -17.25
CA MET A 110 0.52 -13.83 -18.11
C MET A 110 0.66 -14.23 -19.59
N GLN A 111 -0.44 -14.64 -20.22
CA GLN A 111 -0.57 -14.64 -21.67
C GLN A 111 -1.29 -13.36 -22.10
N LYS A 112 -0.63 -12.53 -22.92
CA LYS A 112 -1.27 -11.41 -23.62
C LYS A 112 -2.31 -11.94 -24.59
N LYS A 113 -3.58 -11.79 -24.26
CA LYS A 113 -4.68 -11.75 -25.23
C LYS A 113 -5.43 -10.45 -25.00
N THR A 114 -5.32 -9.55 -25.97
CA THR A 114 -6.17 -8.38 -26.10
C THR A 114 -7.60 -8.87 -26.27
N SER A 115 -8.38 -8.89 -25.19
CA SER A 115 -9.81 -9.12 -25.27
C SER A 115 -10.46 -7.76 -25.55
N ASN A 116 -11.04 -7.64 -26.75
CA ASN A 116 -11.79 -6.45 -27.16
C ASN A 116 -13.12 -6.42 -26.39
N PHE A 117 -13.13 -5.80 -25.22
CA PHE A 117 -14.36 -5.27 -24.63
C PHE A 117 -14.13 -3.79 -24.32
N TYR A 118 -14.90 -2.95 -25.03
CA TYR A 118 -14.75 -1.50 -25.26
C TYR A 118 -13.72 -1.06 -26.30
N SER A 119 -13.81 -1.60 -27.52
CA SER A 119 -13.47 -0.81 -28.71
C SER A 119 -14.69 0.05 -29.09
N SER A 120 -14.89 1.18 -28.42
CA SER A 120 -15.70 2.26 -29.01
C SER A 120 -14.80 3.08 -29.94
N PRO A 121 -15.30 3.52 -31.11
CA PRO A 121 -14.51 4.31 -32.05
C PRO A 121 -14.04 5.61 -31.39
N LYS A 122 -12.83 6.06 -31.70
CA LYS A 122 -12.15 7.27 -31.21
C LYS A 122 -12.85 8.61 -31.56
N GLY A 123 -14.17 8.66 -31.65
CA GLY A 123 -14.92 9.84 -32.09
C GLY A 123 -16.22 10.16 -31.34
N ALA A 124 -16.66 9.36 -30.35
CA ALA A 124 -18.00 9.52 -29.74
C ALA A 124 -18.00 9.56 -28.19
N GLN A 125 -16.88 9.94 -27.56
CA GLN A 125 -16.75 9.91 -26.10
C GLN A 125 -17.02 11.26 -25.40
N ASN A 126 -17.35 12.31 -26.16
CA ASN A 126 -17.50 13.66 -25.61
C ASN A 126 -18.84 13.97 -24.93
N ASP A 127 -19.87 13.10 -25.06
CA ASP A 127 -21.23 13.46 -24.63
C ASP A 127 -21.79 12.68 -23.43
N ARG A 128 -21.08 11.68 -22.90
CA ARG A 128 -21.53 11.02 -21.66
C ARG A 128 -20.87 11.69 -20.46
N PRO A 129 -21.65 12.21 -19.50
CA PRO A 129 -21.07 12.84 -18.34
C PRO A 129 -20.28 11.78 -17.53
N GLN A 130 -18.99 12.02 -17.37
CA GLN A 130 -18.05 11.12 -16.70
C GLN A 130 -18.12 11.31 -15.19
N PHE A 131 -19.27 10.96 -14.60
CA PHE A 131 -19.47 10.97 -13.14
C PHE A 131 -19.02 9.64 -12.54
N VAL A 132 -18.30 9.69 -11.42
CA VAL A 132 -17.82 8.50 -10.68
C VAL A 132 -18.99 7.64 -10.19
N GLU A 133 -20.11 8.26 -9.84
CA GLU A 133 -21.32 7.61 -9.34
C GLU A 133 -22.04 6.76 -10.41
N LEU A 134 -21.79 7.05 -11.68
CA LEU A 134 -22.33 6.29 -12.82
C LEU A 134 -21.38 5.18 -13.28
N CYS A 135 -20.17 5.11 -12.72
CA CYS A 135 -19.23 4.06 -13.05
C CYS A 135 -19.71 2.72 -12.48
N GLN A 136 -19.73 1.71 -13.34
CA GLN A 136 -20.02 0.34 -12.92
C GLN A 136 -18.73 -0.45 -12.85
N PHE A 137 -18.61 -1.27 -11.81
CA PHE A 137 -17.52 -2.22 -11.71
C PHE A 137 -17.71 -3.34 -12.74
N PRO A 138 -16.77 -3.56 -13.67
CA PRO A 138 -16.93 -4.56 -14.72
C PRO A 138 -16.65 -6.01 -14.24
N GLY A 139 -16.32 -6.18 -12.95
CA GLY A 139 -15.98 -7.47 -12.36
C GLY A 139 -14.47 -7.70 -12.21
N TYR A 140 -14.13 -8.65 -11.34
CA TYR A 140 -12.76 -9.11 -11.13
C TYR A 140 -12.46 -10.31 -12.04
N ASN A 141 -11.28 -10.28 -12.66
CA ASN A 141 -10.73 -11.41 -13.40
C ASN A 141 -9.34 -11.75 -12.85
N GLN A 142 -9.06 -13.03 -12.60
CA GLN A 142 -7.77 -13.46 -12.08
C GLN A 142 -6.64 -13.36 -13.12
N ARG A 143 -6.97 -13.51 -14.41
CA ARG A 143 -5.99 -13.57 -15.52
C ARG A 143 -5.79 -12.23 -16.24
N GLU A 144 -6.74 -11.31 -16.08
CA GLU A 144 -6.76 -10.04 -16.78
C GLU A 144 -6.94 -8.90 -15.77
N LEU A 145 -6.24 -7.79 -16.02
CA LEU A 145 -6.37 -6.58 -15.20
C LEU A 145 -7.66 -5.87 -15.56
N THR A 146 -8.37 -5.41 -14.53
CA THR A 146 -9.58 -4.63 -14.73
C THR A 146 -9.17 -3.26 -15.31
N PRO A 147 -9.63 -2.90 -16.53
CA PRO A 147 -9.20 -1.67 -17.19
C PRO A 147 -9.64 -0.44 -16.38
N LEU A 148 -8.92 0.67 -16.45
CA LEU A 148 -9.38 1.91 -15.84
C LEU A 148 -10.61 2.44 -16.61
N PRO A 149 -11.54 3.13 -15.93
CA PRO A 149 -12.72 3.69 -16.58
C PRO A 149 -12.37 4.70 -17.67
N CYS A 150 -13.32 4.95 -18.57
CA CYS A 150 -13.25 5.98 -19.62
C CYS A 150 -12.05 5.85 -20.59
N GLY A 151 -11.38 4.70 -20.65
CA GLY A 151 -10.26 4.46 -21.56
C GLY A 151 -8.92 5.05 -21.10
N VAL A 152 -8.84 5.50 -19.84
CA VAL A 152 -7.60 5.99 -19.24
C VAL A 152 -6.53 4.89 -19.27
N GLN A 153 -5.36 5.21 -19.82
CA GLN A 153 -4.25 4.25 -19.85
C GLN A 153 -3.41 4.37 -18.58
N PRO A 154 -3.15 3.27 -17.85
CA PRO A 154 -2.35 3.30 -16.62
C PRO A 154 -0.96 3.89 -16.83
N VAL A 155 -0.33 3.61 -17.98
CA VAL A 155 1.01 4.11 -18.31
C VAL A 155 1.05 5.64 -18.40
N ASP A 156 0.02 6.27 -18.97
CA ASP A 156 -0.04 7.72 -19.12
C ASP A 156 -0.16 8.41 -17.75
N ILE A 157 -0.90 7.80 -16.83
CA ILE A 157 -1.01 8.26 -15.44
C ILE A 157 0.34 8.15 -14.72
N LEU A 158 1.03 7.02 -14.86
CA LEU A 158 2.33 6.82 -14.22
C LEU A 158 3.39 7.80 -14.77
N ILE A 159 3.42 8.02 -16.09
CA ILE A 159 4.30 9.02 -16.71
C ILE A 159 4.00 10.41 -16.16
N ARG A 160 2.71 10.78 -16.06
CA ARG A 160 2.29 12.08 -15.50
C ARG A 160 2.77 12.26 -14.07
N VAL A 161 2.63 11.25 -13.22
CA VAL A 161 3.12 11.30 -11.84
C VAL A 161 4.64 11.46 -11.80
N MET A 162 5.39 10.76 -12.65
CA MET A 162 6.84 10.93 -12.71
C MET A 162 7.25 12.33 -13.20
N ALA A 163 6.51 12.91 -14.14
CA ALA A 163 6.71 14.27 -14.61
C ALA A 163 6.40 15.32 -13.53
N ALA A 164 5.47 15.02 -12.62
CA ALA A 164 5.11 15.88 -11.48
C ALA A 164 6.19 15.94 -10.39
N GLN A 165 7.30 15.18 -10.52
CA GLN A 165 8.37 15.06 -9.52
C GLN A 165 9.74 15.55 -10.04
N PRO A 166 9.86 16.77 -10.61
CA PRO A 166 11.12 17.25 -11.16
C PRO A 166 12.18 17.44 -10.06
N GLY A 167 13.41 16.98 -10.32
CA GLY A 167 14.55 17.18 -9.42
C GLY A 167 14.49 16.44 -8.08
N ARG A 168 13.44 15.64 -7.82
CA ARG A 168 13.24 14.93 -6.54
C ARG A 168 14.21 13.76 -6.32
N PHE A 169 14.71 13.18 -7.41
CA PHE A 169 15.48 11.94 -7.38
C PHE A 169 16.84 12.12 -8.05
N SER A 170 17.87 11.48 -7.51
CA SER A 170 19.19 11.43 -8.16
C SER A 170 19.09 10.72 -9.52
N SER A 171 19.95 11.07 -10.47
CA SER A 171 19.90 10.52 -11.84
C SER A 171 19.95 8.98 -11.87
N GLN A 172 20.82 8.37 -11.06
CA GLN A 172 20.97 6.91 -10.97
C GLN A 172 19.72 6.24 -10.40
N TYR A 173 19.19 6.77 -9.29
CA TYR A 173 17.98 6.23 -8.69
C TYR A 173 16.76 6.44 -9.60
N LYS A 174 16.67 7.59 -10.26
CA LYS A 174 15.60 7.90 -11.22
C LYS A 174 15.51 6.87 -12.34
N ALA A 175 16.63 6.47 -12.94
CA ALA A 175 16.62 5.46 -13.99
C ALA A 175 16.07 4.10 -13.52
N GLN A 176 16.44 3.68 -12.30
CA GLN A 176 15.94 2.45 -11.70
C GLN A 176 14.46 2.58 -11.30
N LEU A 177 14.07 3.73 -10.77
CA LEU A 177 12.68 4.04 -10.43
C LEU A 177 11.79 4.07 -11.67
N ASP A 178 12.20 4.74 -12.76
CA ASP A 178 11.44 4.77 -14.01
C ASP A 178 11.22 3.34 -14.55
N ARG A 179 12.25 2.48 -14.52
CA ARG A 179 12.13 1.07 -14.90
C ARG A 179 11.11 0.31 -14.07
N CYS A 180 11.09 0.53 -12.75
CA CYS A 180 10.19 -0.20 -11.85
C CYS A 180 8.78 0.40 -11.90
N PHE A 181 8.64 1.72 -11.77
CA PHE A 181 7.38 2.44 -11.71
C PHE A 181 6.60 2.40 -13.03
N LEU A 182 7.25 2.29 -14.18
CA LEU A 182 6.58 2.15 -15.48
C LEU A 182 6.40 0.69 -15.92
N SER A 183 6.78 -0.27 -15.09
CA SER A 183 6.65 -1.71 -15.37
C SER A 183 5.18 -2.17 -15.40
N GLU A 184 4.93 -3.33 -16.01
CA GLU A 184 3.60 -3.96 -16.00
C GLU A 184 3.12 -4.30 -14.58
N ALA A 185 4.04 -4.66 -13.68
CA ALA A 185 3.71 -4.91 -12.27
C ALA A 185 3.18 -3.64 -11.58
N SER A 186 3.78 -2.48 -11.85
CA SER A 186 3.31 -1.22 -11.27
C SER A 186 1.97 -0.77 -11.85
N LYS A 187 1.75 -0.98 -13.16
CA LYS A 187 0.44 -0.77 -13.80
C LYS A 187 -0.65 -1.63 -13.16
N ALA A 188 -0.35 -2.91 -12.92
CA ALA A 188 -1.26 -3.82 -12.23
C ALA A 188 -1.61 -3.33 -10.82
N VAL A 189 -0.59 -2.92 -10.04
CA VAL A 189 -0.77 -2.37 -8.69
C VAL A 189 -1.64 -1.11 -8.72
N LEU A 190 -1.42 -0.20 -9.68
CA LEU A 190 -2.24 1.00 -9.86
C LEU A 190 -3.71 0.65 -10.16
N GLN A 191 -3.95 -0.22 -11.13
CA GLN A 191 -5.31 -0.61 -11.51
C GLN A 191 -6.05 -1.30 -10.36
N ASP A 192 -5.39 -2.21 -9.66
CA ASP A 192 -5.99 -2.92 -8.55
C ASP A 192 -6.24 -2.01 -7.35
N ALA A 193 -5.33 -1.09 -7.05
CA ALA A 193 -5.51 -0.13 -5.98
C ALA A 193 -6.66 0.82 -6.28
N PHE A 194 -6.79 1.26 -7.54
CA PHE A 194 -7.92 2.05 -8.00
C PHE A 194 -9.25 1.31 -7.80
N TRP A 195 -9.36 0.08 -8.30
CA TRP A 195 -10.63 -0.67 -8.22
C TRP A 195 -10.99 -1.08 -6.81
N HIS A 196 -10.00 -1.43 -5.98
CA HIS A 196 -10.27 -1.68 -4.58
C HIS A 196 -10.78 -0.43 -3.87
N HIS A 197 -10.12 0.71 -4.06
CA HIS A 197 -10.56 1.99 -3.49
C HIS A 197 -11.95 2.37 -4.00
N PHE A 198 -12.23 2.14 -5.29
CA PHE A 198 -13.53 2.39 -5.89
C PHE A 198 -14.62 1.54 -5.23
N LEU A 199 -14.38 0.25 -5.02
CA LEU A 199 -15.35 -0.65 -4.39
C LEU A 199 -15.61 -0.29 -2.92
N ASP A 200 -14.60 0.20 -2.20
CA ASP A 200 -14.76 0.65 -0.81
C ASP A 200 -15.68 1.88 -0.71
N HIS A 201 -15.54 2.83 -1.65
CA HIS A 201 -16.26 4.12 -1.60
C HIS A 201 -17.58 4.16 -2.39
N TYR A 202 -17.68 3.42 -3.49
CA TYR A 202 -18.79 3.48 -4.45
C TYR A 202 -19.35 2.10 -4.81
N GLY A 203 -18.67 1.02 -4.40
CA GLY A 203 -19.09 -0.33 -4.69
C GLY A 203 -20.39 -0.73 -3.99
N GLN A 204 -21.14 -1.59 -4.65
CA GLN A 204 -22.32 -2.22 -4.06
C GLN A 204 -21.89 -3.36 -3.12
N ASP A 205 -22.73 -3.71 -2.16
CA ASP A 205 -22.38 -4.75 -1.17
C ASP A 205 -22.07 -6.12 -1.80
N TYR A 206 -22.64 -6.42 -2.96
CA TYR A 206 -22.38 -7.66 -3.70
C TYR A 206 -20.99 -7.71 -4.37
N ASP A 207 -20.34 -6.56 -4.60
CA ASP A 207 -19.02 -6.49 -5.23
C ASP A 207 -17.87 -6.53 -4.22
N LYS A 208 -18.15 -6.15 -2.95
CA LYS A 208 -17.16 -6.12 -1.86
C LYS A 208 -16.43 -7.46 -1.62
N PRO A 209 -17.04 -8.65 -1.82
CA PRO A 209 -16.33 -9.93 -1.71
C PRO A 209 -15.12 -10.08 -2.66
N GLU A 210 -15.03 -9.29 -3.73
CA GLU A 210 -13.90 -9.31 -4.67
C GLU A 210 -12.69 -8.49 -4.18
N MET A 211 -12.88 -7.57 -3.22
CA MET A 211 -11.83 -6.69 -2.69
C MET A 211 -10.57 -7.43 -2.21
N PRO A 212 -10.65 -8.53 -1.44
CA PRO A 212 -9.46 -9.28 -1.03
C PRO A 212 -8.63 -9.83 -2.19
N ARG A 213 -9.23 -10.05 -3.37
CA ARG A 213 -8.50 -10.55 -4.54
C ARG A 213 -7.62 -9.47 -5.17
N PHE A 214 -8.08 -8.22 -5.18
CA PHE A 214 -7.25 -7.08 -5.58
C PHE A 214 -6.04 -6.94 -4.66
N TYR A 215 -6.24 -7.01 -3.35
CA TYR A 215 -5.13 -6.97 -2.39
C TYR A 215 -4.08 -8.06 -2.65
N ASN A 216 -4.50 -9.30 -2.87
CA ASN A 216 -3.58 -10.40 -3.16
C ASN A 216 -2.76 -10.16 -4.45
N ARG A 217 -3.40 -9.66 -5.50
CA ARG A 217 -2.73 -9.34 -6.77
C ARG A 217 -1.76 -8.16 -6.61
N ILE A 218 -2.10 -7.17 -5.79
CA ILE A 218 -1.20 -6.06 -5.43
C ILE A 218 0.02 -6.57 -4.69
N ALA A 219 -0.15 -7.37 -3.64
CA ALA A 219 0.96 -7.91 -2.86
C ALA A 219 1.92 -8.73 -3.74
N HIS A 220 1.37 -9.54 -4.66
CA HIS A 220 2.17 -10.29 -5.62
C HIS A 220 2.99 -9.38 -6.54
N ASN A 221 2.36 -8.43 -7.23
CA ASN A 221 3.05 -7.54 -8.16
C ASN A 221 4.04 -6.61 -7.44
N TYR A 222 3.69 -6.12 -6.25
CA TYR A 222 4.58 -5.29 -5.44
C TYR A 222 5.83 -6.06 -4.99
N SER A 223 5.68 -7.29 -4.50
CA SER A 223 6.84 -8.13 -4.15
C SER A 223 7.74 -8.39 -5.36
N GLN A 224 7.17 -8.66 -6.54
CA GLN A 224 7.94 -8.79 -7.78
C GLN A 224 8.76 -7.54 -8.09
N MET A 225 8.18 -6.34 -7.95
CA MET A 225 8.90 -5.09 -8.18
C MET A 225 10.08 -4.90 -7.21
N LEU A 226 9.95 -5.33 -5.95
CA LEU A 226 11.05 -5.26 -4.97
C LEU A 226 12.25 -6.11 -5.41
N PHE A 227 12.00 -7.26 -6.02
CA PHE A 227 13.05 -8.12 -6.58
C PHE A 227 13.63 -7.61 -7.90
N MET A 228 12.92 -6.75 -8.64
CA MET A 228 13.48 -6.08 -9.83
C MET A 228 14.60 -5.08 -9.47
N ILE A 229 14.60 -4.57 -8.23
CA ILE A 229 15.64 -3.67 -7.73
C ILE A 229 16.74 -4.49 -7.05
N LYS A 230 17.83 -4.71 -7.81
CA LYS A 230 18.99 -5.49 -7.35
C LYS A 230 19.81 -4.77 -6.28
N VAL A 231 19.90 -3.44 -6.37
CA VAL A 231 20.75 -2.62 -5.50
C VAL A 231 19.98 -2.24 -4.23
N GLU A 232 20.50 -2.62 -3.07
CA GLU A 232 19.81 -2.49 -1.77
C GLU A 232 19.42 -1.05 -1.43
N HIS A 233 20.34 -0.09 -1.52
CA HIS A 233 20.02 1.31 -1.18
C HIS A 233 18.98 1.94 -2.12
N PHE A 234 18.88 1.49 -3.38
CA PHE A 234 17.80 1.89 -4.28
C PHE A 234 16.47 1.21 -3.92
N ARG A 235 16.51 -0.02 -3.39
CA ARG A 235 15.31 -0.71 -2.88
C ARG A 235 14.73 0.04 -1.68
N ASP A 236 15.56 0.49 -0.76
CA ASP A 236 15.13 1.29 0.38
C ASP A 236 14.54 2.65 -0.04
N ALA A 237 15.19 3.31 -0.99
CA ALA A 237 14.65 4.55 -1.57
C ALA A 237 13.30 4.32 -2.26
N PHE A 238 13.14 3.18 -2.93
CA PHE A 238 11.89 2.76 -3.54
C PHE A 238 10.80 2.49 -2.51
N LEU A 239 11.09 1.72 -1.46
CA LEU A 239 10.16 1.47 -0.36
C LEU A 239 9.65 2.77 0.29
N LYS A 240 10.51 3.79 0.38
CA LYS A 240 10.15 5.11 0.94
C LYS A 240 9.31 5.97 0.00
N SER A 241 9.59 5.93 -1.31
CA SER A 241 8.99 6.86 -2.27
C SER A 241 7.77 6.28 -3.00
N TYR A 242 7.73 4.97 -3.24
CA TYR A 242 6.70 4.31 -4.02
C TYR A 242 5.28 4.49 -3.48
N PRO A 243 4.99 4.39 -2.16
CA PRO A 243 3.64 4.61 -1.66
C PRO A 243 3.08 6.00 -1.96
N SER A 244 3.94 7.03 -1.88
CA SER A 244 3.56 8.40 -2.24
C SER A 244 3.27 8.55 -3.73
N LEU A 245 4.10 7.95 -4.59
CA LEU A 245 3.92 7.97 -6.04
C LEU A 245 2.65 7.21 -6.46
N LEU A 246 2.40 6.04 -5.89
CA LEU A 246 1.21 5.25 -6.17
C LEU A 246 -0.06 5.96 -5.70
N SER A 247 -0.04 6.62 -4.54
CA SER A 247 -1.19 7.41 -4.05
C SER A 247 -1.54 8.53 -5.03
N GLN A 248 -0.53 9.24 -5.55
CA GLN A 248 -0.71 10.26 -6.58
C GLN A 248 -1.24 9.67 -7.89
N ALA A 249 -0.77 8.47 -8.27
CA ALA A 249 -1.23 7.79 -9.48
C ALA A 249 -2.70 7.38 -9.37
N VAL A 250 -3.13 6.82 -8.23
CA VAL A 250 -4.54 6.47 -8.02
C VAL A 250 -5.41 7.73 -8.06
N TYR A 251 -5.00 8.80 -7.39
CA TYR A 251 -5.71 10.09 -7.45
C TYR A 251 -5.80 10.65 -8.87
N SER A 252 -4.68 10.69 -9.59
CA SER A 252 -4.64 11.19 -10.96
C SER A 252 -5.48 10.33 -11.90
N ALA A 253 -5.56 9.01 -11.68
CA ALA A 253 -6.47 8.13 -12.42
C ALA A 253 -7.94 8.53 -12.22
N TYR A 254 -8.38 8.84 -11.00
CA TYR A 254 -9.73 9.36 -10.75
C TYR A 254 -9.99 10.69 -11.47
N CYS A 255 -9.06 11.64 -11.40
CA CYS A 255 -9.22 12.93 -12.06
C CYS A 255 -9.32 12.80 -13.59
N ASN A 256 -8.56 11.89 -14.19
CA ASN A 256 -8.60 11.65 -15.64
C ASN A 256 -9.82 10.82 -16.06
N ALA A 257 -10.27 9.88 -15.22
CA ALA A 257 -11.42 9.04 -15.52
C ALA A 257 -12.76 9.77 -15.30
N PHE A 258 -12.81 10.66 -14.30
CA PHE A 258 -14.05 11.35 -13.90
C PHE A 258 -13.85 12.86 -13.68
N PRO A 259 -13.58 13.66 -14.73
CA PRO A 259 -13.44 15.11 -14.60
C PRO A 259 -14.68 15.80 -14.03
N HIS A 260 -15.87 15.19 -14.19
CA HIS A 260 -17.15 15.78 -13.76
C HIS A 260 -17.44 15.58 -12.26
N SER A 261 -16.82 14.59 -11.60
CA SER A 261 -16.97 14.35 -10.16
C SER A 261 -15.84 14.94 -9.33
N PHE A 262 -15.01 15.82 -9.91
CA PHE A 262 -13.87 16.42 -9.22
C PHE A 262 -14.24 17.10 -7.89
N SER A 263 -15.43 17.71 -7.80
CA SER A 263 -15.91 18.33 -6.55
C SER A 263 -15.98 17.35 -5.37
N LYS A 264 -16.03 16.04 -5.62
CA LYS A 264 -16.00 14.98 -4.60
C LYS A 264 -14.59 14.58 -4.17
N PHE A 265 -13.56 14.89 -4.97
CA PHE A 265 -12.18 14.46 -4.73
C PHE A 265 -11.42 15.44 -3.81
N GLN A 266 -12.01 15.69 -2.64
CA GLN A 266 -11.51 16.65 -1.65
C GLN A 266 -10.51 16.01 -0.67
N ALA A 267 -10.26 16.68 0.46
CA ALA A 267 -9.25 16.31 1.44
C ALA A 267 -9.45 14.89 1.98
N GLU A 268 -10.67 14.52 2.38
CA GLU A 268 -10.99 13.21 2.95
C GLU A 268 -10.76 12.09 1.94
N PHE A 269 -11.10 12.35 0.68
CA PHE A 269 -10.88 11.41 -0.42
C PHE A 269 -9.38 11.18 -0.68
N LYS A 270 -8.60 12.26 -0.74
CA LYS A 270 -7.13 12.19 -0.91
C LYS A 270 -6.47 11.47 0.26
N GLU A 271 -6.93 11.76 1.48
CA GLU A 271 -6.46 11.09 2.70
C GLU A 271 -6.79 9.60 2.68
N GLY A 272 -7.99 9.22 2.24
CA GLY A 272 -8.41 7.83 2.07
C GLY A 272 -7.48 7.04 1.15
N ILE A 273 -7.17 7.59 -0.03
CA ILE A 273 -6.21 7.00 -0.97
C ILE A 273 -4.83 6.83 -0.33
N VAL A 274 -4.31 7.89 0.29
CA VAL A 274 -2.99 7.88 0.94
C VAL A 274 -2.94 6.82 2.03
N CYS A 275 -3.96 6.75 2.89
CA CYS A 275 -4.06 5.79 3.97
C CYS A 275 -4.12 4.35 3.44
N LEU A 276 -4.97 4.09 2.44
CA LEU A 276 -5.11 2.78 1.82
C LEU A 276 -3.77 2.28 1.27
N VAL A 277 -3.13 3.10 0.44
CA VAL A 277 -1.89 2.74 -0.25
C VAL A 277 -0.75 2.52 0.73
N HIS A 278 -0.55 3.40 1.72
CA HIS A 278 0.52 3.24 2.69
C HIS A 278 0.30 2.01 3.56
N ARG A 279 -0.93 1.78 4.04
CA ARG A 279 -1.24 0.61 4.87
C ARG A 279 -0.97 -0.70 4.13
N TRP A 280 -1.18 -0.74 2.82
CA TRP A 280 -0.92 -1.93 2.01
C TRP A 280 0.55 -2.16 1.70
N LEU A 281 1.30 -1.10 1.40
CA LEU A 281 2.68 -1.23 0.93
C LEU A 281 3.70 -1.24 2.06
N THR A 282 3.42 -0.53 3.17
CA THR A 282 4.34 -0.39 4.31
C THR A 282 3.79 -1.02 5.59
N GLY A 283 2.48 -1.31 5.65
CA GLY A 283 1.84 -1.75 6.89
C GLY A 283 1.64 -0.64 7.93
N LEU A 284 2.03 0.60 7.60
CA LEU A 284 2.02 1.73 8.53
C LEU A 284 0.94 2.74 8.17
N GLN A 285 0.39 3.38 9.21
CA GLN A 285 -0.46 4.54 9.03
C GLN A 285 0.41 5.74 8.64
N PRO A 286 0.13 6.41 7.50
CA PRO A 286 0.89 7.58 7.10
C PRO A 286 0.62 8.77 8.02
N ARG A 287 1.50 9.77 7.96
CA ARG A 287 1.21 11.09 8.54
C ARG A 287 -0.01 11.68 7.83
N CYS A 288 -0.88 12.35 8.59
CA CYS A 288 -2.03 13.01 8.00
C CYS A 288 -1.59 14.07 6.99
N ARG A 289 -2.37 14.28 5.94
CA ARG A 289 -2.23 15.36 4.96
C ARG A 289 -0.96 15.32 4.10
N LEU A 290 -0.36 14.15 3.88
CA LEU A 290 0.74 13.99 2.91
C LEU A 290 0.38 14.44 1.49
N TRP A 291 -0.91 14.53 1.16
CA TRP A 291 -1.39 15.03 -0.11
C TRP A 291 -1.19 16.54 -0.30
N LEU A 292 -0.84 17.30 0.75
CA LEU A 292 -0.49 18.72 0.63
C LEU A 292 0.82 18.92 -0.15
N ASP A 293 1.73 17.96 -0.09
CA ASP A 293 3.01 18.00 -0.81
C ASP A 293 2.87 17.68 -2.31
N TRP A 294 1.66 17.39 -2.79
CA TRP A 294 1.41 17.01 -4.18
C TRP A 294 1.38 18.21 -5.11
N ASN A 295 2.04 18.07 -6.26
CA ASN A 295 1.91 19.03 -7.35
C ASN A 295 0.58 18.83 -8.08
N LYS A 296 -0.48 19.45 -7.57
CA LYS A 296 -1.85 19.33 -8.11
C LYS A 296 -1.93 19.74 -9.58
N ASP A 297 -1.23 20.81 -9.96
CA ASP A 297 -1.22 21.35 -11.32
C ASP A 297 -0.69 20.38 -12.38
N ALA A 298 0.23 19.50 -11.99
CA ALA A 298 0.78 18.47 -12.87
C ALA A 298 -0.07 17.18 -12.88
N LEU A 299 -0.71 16.85 -11.76
CA LEU A 299 -1.48 15.62 -11.57
C LEU A 299 -2.89 15.69 -12.16
N GLU A 300 -3.51 16.87 -12.15
CA GLU A 300 -4.88 17.08 -12.61
C GLU A 300 -4.91 17.45 -14.10
N PRO A 301 -5.85 16.89 -14.89
CA PRO A 301 -6.03 17.31 -16.28
C PRO A 301 -6.49 18.77 -16.36
N SER A 302 -6.07 19.48 -17.41
CA SER A 302 -6.39 20.90 -17.64
C SER A 302 -7.90 21.20 -17.64
N VAL A 303 -8.73 20.23 -18.04
CA VAL A 303 -10.19 20.34 -18.06
C VAL A 303 -10.77 20.63 -16.67
N ILE A 304 -10.19 20.05 -15.61
CA ILE A 304 -10.65 20.27 -14.24
C ILE A 304 -10.36 21.71 -13.80
N ARG A 305 -9.16 22.23 -14.10
CA ARG A 305 -8.77 23.60 -13.75
C ARG A 305 -9.70 24.63 -14.39
N HIS A 306 -9.97 24.47 -15.69
CA HIS A 306 -10.89 25.36 -16.38
C HIS A 306 -12.30 25.34 -15.74
N ARG A 307 -12.75 24.17 -15.26
CA ARG A 307 -14.04 24.05 -14.58
C ARG A 307 -14.05 24.69 -13.19
N GLU A 308 -12.96 24.56 -12.42
CA GLU A 308 -12.82 25.27 -11.14
C GLU A 308 -12.85 26.79 -11.34
N GLU A 309 -12.15 27.30 -12.36
CA GLU A 309 -12.15 28.73 -12.72
C GLU A 309 -13.57 29.22 -13.05
N LEU A 310 -14.31 28.46 -13.86
CA LEU A 310 -15.71 28.78 -14.19
C LEU A 310 -16.60 28.79 -12.94
N LEU A 311 -16.46 27.80 -12.04
CA LEU A 311 -17.24 27.74 -10.79
C LEU A 311 -16.92 28.90 -9.85
N LYS A 312 -15.65 29.32 -9.77
CA LYS A 312 -15.24 30.51 -9.00
C LYS A 312 -15.85 31.78 -9.59
N ALA A 313 -15.75 31.97 -10.90
CA ALA A 313 -16.34 33.12 -11.60
C ALA A 313 -17.88 33.19 -11.45
N GLU A 314 -18.58 32.05 -11.42
CA GLU A 314 -20.02 32.00 -11.15
C GLU A 314 -20.36 32.36 -9.71
N SER A 315 -19.53 31.96 -8.74
CA SER A 315 -19.73 32.30 -7.33
C SER A 315 -19.50 33.79 -7.05
N GLU A 316 -18.52 34.42 -7.71
CA GLU A 316 -18.23 35.85 -7.62
C GLU A 316 -19.38 36.68 -8.21
N LYS A 317 -19.90 36.29 -9.39
CA LYS A 317 -21.07 36.96 -10.00
C LYS A 317 -22.33 36.89 -9.14
N LYS A 318 -22.54 35.79 -8.41
CA LYS A 318 -23.68 35.64 -7.48
C LYS A 318 -23.52 36.47 -6.21
N GLY A 319 -22.28 36.68 -5.74
CA GLY A 319 -21.99 37.56 -4.61
C GLY A 319 -22.31 39.03 -4.90
N ASP A 320 -21.95 39.52 -6.08
CA ASP A 320 -22.23 40.91 -6.48
C ASP A 320 -23.73 41.19 -6.69
N THR A 321 -24.51 40.18 -7.10
CA THR A 321 -25.96 40.34 -7.33
C THR A 321 -26.77 40.36 -6.03
N GLN A 322 -26.22 39.88 -4.91
CA GLN A 322 -26.88 39.91 -3.58
C GLN A 322 -26.52 41.13 -2.74
N ALA A 323 -25.58 41.97 -3.20
CA ALA A 323 -25.11 43.18 -2.51
C ALA A 323 -25.71 44.48 -3.08
N THR A 324 -26.72 44.39 -3.94
CA THR A 324 -27.43 45.55 -4.55
C THR A 324 -28.89 45.55 -4.14
#